data_AF-A0A971E6I0-F1
#
_entry.id   AF-A0A971E6I0-F1
#
_cell.length_a   1.000
_cell.length_b   1.000
_cell.length_c   1.000
_cell.angle_alpha   90.00
_cell.angle_beta   90.00
_cell.angle_gamma   90.00
#
_symmetry.space_group_name_H-M   'P 1'
#
loop_
_entity.id
_entity.type
_entity.pdbx_description
1 polymer ?
#
loop_
_entity_poly.entity_id
_entity_poly.type
_entity_poly.pdbx_seq_one_letter_code
_entity_poly.pdbx_strand_id
1 'polypeptide(L)'
;MKELGAWLKQYGEAIYGTRTCDPYFKDNCAFTSKGDTVYCIHLRLQEGRSHEARSQDVRRQGAESATGGVGPSDTRVVTIPYTGKVSAVDLVAGEKGLEFVQTGSGLQVTLPSSVAAASDMVAYVFRISK
;
A
#
# COMPACT_ATOMS: atom_id res chain seq x y z
N MET A 1 -5.83 16.20 12.60
CA MET A 1 -4.93 15.47 13.53
C MET A 1 -5.43 14.07 13.92
N LYS A 2 -6.75 13.79 13.88
CA LYS A 2 -7.31 12.46 14.24
C LYS A 2 -6.88 11.32 13.31
N GLU A 3 -6.77 11.58 12.01
CA GLU A 3 -6.49 10.55 11.00
C GLU A 3 -5.06 10.02 11.11
N LEU A 4 -4.06 10.91 11.24
CA LEU A 4 -2.67 10.49 11.48
C LEU A 4 -2.54 9.72 12.81
N GLY A 5 -3.25 10.16 13.86
CA GLY A 5 -3.25 9.45 15.15
C GLY A 5 -3.86 8.05 15.04
N ALA A 6 -4.95 7.88 14.30
CA ALA A 6 -5.54 6.58 14.02
C ALA A 6 -4.59 5.68 13.22
N TRP A 7 -3.91 6.24 12.21
CA TRP A 7 -2.92 5.52 11.42
C TRP A 7 -1.73 5.07 12.29
N LEU A 8 -1.15 5.97 13.10
CA LEU A 8 -0.06 5.63 14.01
C LEU A 8 -0.47 4.59 15.07
N LYS A 9 -1.73 4.60 15.51
CA LYS A 9 -2.24 3.58 16.44
C LYS A 9 -2.27 2.18 15.80
N GLN A 10 -2.56 2.09 14.51
CA GLN A 10 -2.64 0.82 13.78
C GLN A 10 -1.27 0.35 13.26
N TYR A 11 -0.45 1.27 12.77
CA TYR A 11 0.78 0.99 12.01
C TYR A 11 2.06 1.39 12.74
N GLY A 12 1.97 1.96 13.94
CA GLY A 12 3.09 2.49 14.71
C GLY A 12 4.15 1.43 15.07
N GLU A 13 3.81 0.14 15.03
CA GLU A 13 4.77 -0.96 15.17
C GLU A 13 5.94 -0.87 14.17
N ALA A 14 5.68 -0.39 12.95
CA ALA A 14 6.70 -0.20 11.91
C ALA A 14 7.58 1.04 12.13
N ILE A 15 7.29 1.84 13.16
CA ILE A 15 8.02 3.09 13.45
C ILE A 15 8.66 2.98 14.84
N TYR A 16 7.87 2.72 15.87
CA TYR A 16 8.32 2.74 17.26
C TYR A 16 9.27 1.58 17.58
N GLY A 17 10.49 1.94 18.02
CA GLY A 17 11.50 0.97 18.42
C GLY A 17 12.16 0.24 17.25
N THR A 18 11.96 0.71 16.02
CA THR A 18 12.66 0.20 14.84
C THR A 18 14.00 0.92 14.61
N ARG A 19 14.78 0.43 13.65
CA ARG A 19 16.00 1.03 13.13
C ARG A 19 15.93 1.12 11.62
N THR A 20 16.68 2.05 11.03
CA THR A 20 16.84 2.14 9.58
C THR A 20 17.52 0.88 9.05
N CYS A 21 17.10 0.39 7.89
CA CYS A 21 17.77 -0.69 7.18
C CYS A 21 17.91 -0.36 5.70
N ASP A 22 18.79 -1.08 5.01
CA ASP A 22 18.93 -0.96 3.57
C ASP A 22 17.83 -1.78 2.85
N PRO A 23 17.23 -1.25 1.77
CA PRO A 23 17.33 0.13 1.30
C PRO A 23 16.53 1.08 2.20
N TYR A 24 17.02 2.29 2.48
CA TYR A 24 16.32 3.22 3.38
C TYR A 24 14.96 3.70 2.82
N PHE A 25 14.95 4.15 1.56
CA PHE A 25 13.76 4.53 0.83
C PHE A 25 13.98 4.30 -0.67
N LYS A 26 13.08 3.56 -1.32
CA LYS A 26 13.17 3.26 -2.76
C LYS A 26 11.78 2.95 -3.33
N ASP A 27 11.48 3.41 -4.54
CA ASP A 27 10.21 3.16 -5.25
C ASP A 27 8.95 3.40 -4.40
N ASN A 28 8.94 4.51 -3.66
CA ASN A 28 7.87 4.89 -2.74
C ASN A 28 7.68 3.97 -1.52
N CYS A 29 8.67 3.12 -1.24
CA CYS A 29 8.74 2.25 -0.08
C CYS A 29 9.79 2.75 0.91
N ALA A 30 9.39 3.02 2.14
CA ALA A 30 10.29 3.26 3.26
C ALA A 30 10.51 1.98 4.06
N PHE A 31 11.75 1.71 4.47
CA PHE A 31 12.07 0.49 5.21
C PHE A 31 12.63 0.78 6.59
N THR A 32 12.13 0.02 7.56
CA THR A 32 12.64 -0.03 8.92
C THR A 32 12.74 -1.48 9.36
N SER A 33 13.50 -1.77 10.41
CA SER A 33 13.64 -3.13 10.91
C SER A 33 13.66 -3.19 12.42
N LYS A 34 13.27 -4.35 12.95
CA LYS A 34 13.35 -4.67 14.38
C LYS A 34 13.61 -6.16 14.51
N GLY A 35 14.83 -6.51 14.90
CA GLY A 35 15.28 -7.91 14.93
C GLY A 35 15.24 -8.55 13.53
N ASP A 36 14.53 -9.67 13.42
CA ASP A 36 14.39 -10.43 12.18
C ASP A 36 13.21 -9.99 11.31
N THR A 37 12.49 -8.94 11.71
CA THR A 37 11.39 -8.37 10.94
C THR A 37 11.82 -7.06 10.28
N VAL A 38 11.59 -6.96 8.97
CA VAL A 38 11.69 -5.74 8.18
C VAL A 38 10.28 -5.23 7.91
N TYR A 39 10.04 -3.97 8.18
CA TYR A 39 8.79 -3.30 7.86
C TYR A 39 8.97 -2.48 6.59
N CYS A 40 8.00 -2.56 5.69
CA CYS A 40 7.96 -1.76 4.47
C CYS A 40 6.69 -0.89 4.49
N ILE A 41 6.86 0.42 4.49
CA ILE A 41 5.78 1.39 4.35
C ILE A 41 5.72 1.79 2.87
N HIS A 42 4.76 1.22 2.14
CA HIS A 42 4.50 1.55 0.74
C HIS A 42 3.50 2.69 0.67
N LEU A 43 3.99 3.88 0.31
CA LEU A 43 3.15 5.05 0.12
C LEU A 43 2.35 4.87 -1.18
N ARG A 44 1.04 5.13 -1.15
CA ARG A 44 0.30 5.26 -2.41
C ARG A 44 0.55 6.64 -2.98
N LEU A 45 1.05 6.68 -4.21
CA LEU A 45 0.99 7.89 -5.00
C LEU A 45 -0.48 8.07 -5.41
N GLN A 46 -1.19 8.98 -4.76
CA GLN A 46 -2.49 9.44 -5.26
C GLN A 46 -2.23 10.20 -6.55
N GLU A 47 -2.39 9.54 -7.70
CA GLU A 47 -2.46 10.22 -8.98
C GLU A 47 -3.69 11.13 -8.98
N GLY A 48 -3.47 12.44 -8.98
CA GLY A 48 -4.45 13.43 -9.41
C GLY A 48 -5.64 13.67 -8.47
N ARG A 49 -5.41 14.06 -7.20
CA ARG A 49 -6.37 15.00 -6.59
C ARG A 49 -6.18 16.36 -7.26
N SER A 50 -6.79 16.53 -8.42
CA SER A 50 -7.16 17.85 -8.91
C SER A 50 -8.05 18.47 -7.85
N HIS A 51 -7.49 19.35 -7.02
CA HIS A 51 -8.28 20.28 -6.21
C HIS A 51 -8.83 21.34 -7.16
N GLU A 52 -9.66 20.93 -8.13
CA GLU A 52 -10.39 21.89 -8.93
C GLU A 52 -11.49 22.44 -8.03
N ALA A 53 -11.34 23.73 -7.75
CA ALA A 53 -12.22 24.50 -6.93
C ALA A 53 -13.67 24.27 -7.36
N ARG A 54 -14.51 23.99 -6.37
CA ARG A 54 -15.96 24.10 -6.49
C ARG A 54 -16.32 25.53 -6.91
N SER A 55 -16.40 25.77 -8.21
CA SER A 55 -17.19 26.86 -8.77
C SER A 55 -18.25 26.19 -9.64
N GLN A 56 -19.47 26.17 -9.12
CA GLN A 56 -20.65 25.76 -9.88
C GLN A 56 -20.78 26.70 -11.08
N ASP A 57 -20.77 26.16 -12.29
CA ASP A 57 -21.61 26.68 -13.36
C ASP A 57 -21.77 25.68 -14.52
N VAL A 58 -22.96 25.77 -15.14
CA VAL A 58 -23.39 25.15 -16.41
C VAL A 58 -23.91 23.71 -16.38
N ARG A 59 -25.25 23.65 -16.41
CA ARG A 59 -26.10 22.59 -16.97
C ARG A 59 -25.61 22.14 -18.36
N ARG A 60 -25.54 20.83 -18.62
CA ARG A 60 -26.15 20.19 -19.80
C ARG A 60 -26.11 18.66 -19.70
N GLN A 61 -27.22 18.07 -20.13
CA GLN A 61 -27.52 16.65 -20.26
C GLN A 61 -26.67 16.01 -21.36
N GLY A 62 -26.45 14.70 -21.25
CA GLY A 62 -25.91 13.86 -22.31
C GLY A 62 -25.77 12.44 -21.79
N ALA A 63 -26.85 11.67 -21.89
CA ALA A 63 -26.86 10.26 -21.58
C ALA A 63 -26.04 9.51 -22.63
N GLU A 64 -24.98 8.83 -22.20
CA GLU A 64 -24.33 7.80 -23.02
C GLU A 64 -24.14 6.57 -22.13
N SER A 65 -25.07 5.63 -22.34
CA SER A 65 -24.96 4.27 -21.85
C SER A 65 -23.77 3.60 -22.53
N ALA A 66 -22.81 3.14 -21.76
CA ALA A 66 -21.78 2.21 -22.20
C ALA A 66 -21.82 0.98 -21.30
N THR A 67 -22.50 -0.03 -21.83
CA THR A 67 -22.22 -1.46 -21.73
C THR A 67 -20.91 -1.84 -21.06
N GLY A 68 -21.02 -2.76 -20.10
CA GLY A 68 -20.25 -4.00 -20.14
C GLY A 68 -18.91 -4.00 -19.41
N GLY A 69 -18.79 -4.98 -18.53
CA GLY A 69 -17.52 -5.38 -17.97
C GLY A 69 -17.70 -5.82 -16.53
N VAL A 70 -17.91 -7.12 -16.32
CA VAL A 70 -17.51 -7.74 -15.06
C VAL A 70 -16.00 -7.48 -14.95
N GLY A 71 -15.62 -6.43 -14.21
CA GLY A 71 -14.23 -6.10 -13.92
C GLY A 71 -13.64 -7.16 -12.98
N PRO A 72 -12.38 -7.54 -13.15
CA PRO A 72 -11.85 -8.81 -12.69
C PRO A 72 -11.87 -8.88 -11.16
N SER A 73 -11.81 -10.09 -10.61
CA SER A 73 -11.28 -10.30 -9.27
C SER A 73 -9.97 -9.49 -9.14
N ASP A 74 -10.04 -8.28 -8.57
CA ASP A 74 -9.02 -7.23 -8.64
C ASP A 74 -7.89 -7.56 -7.67
N THR A 75 -7.16 -8.62 -7.99
CA THR A 75 -5.95 -9.04 -7.29
C THR A 75 -4.86 -8.04 -7.67
N ARG A 76 -4.66 -7.03 -6.84
CA ARG A 76 -3.59 -6.03 -7.06
C ARG A 76 -2.25 -6.57 -6.57
N VAL A 77 -1.21 -6.41 -7.37
CA VAL A 77 0.16 -6.80 -7.01
C VAL A 77 0.97 -5.53 -6.76
N VAL A 78 1.62 -5.47 -5.59
CA VAL A 78 2.55 -4.38 -5.21
C VAL A 78 3.97 -4.87 -5.34
N THR A 79 4.84 -4.07 -5.95
CA THR A 79 6.27 -4.36 -6.03
C THR A 79 7.01 -3.62 -4.92
N ILE A 80 7.68 -4.36 -4.05
CA ILE A 80 8.51 -3.87 -2.96
C ILE A 80 9.97 -4.09 -3.34
N PRO A 81 10.82 -3.06 -3.46
CA PRO A 81 12.21 -3.21 -3.90
C PRO A 81 13.12 -3.73 -2.76
N TYR A 82 12.76 -4.87 -2.18
CA TYR A 82 13.50 -5.56 -1.13
C TYR A 82 14.10 -6.87 -1.67
N THR A 83 15.42 -6.98 -1.60
CA THR A 83 16.20 -8.11 -2.15
C THR A 83 16.75 -9.04 -1.07
N GLY A 84 16.48 -8.75 0.21
CA GLY A 84 16.90 -9.61 1.32
C GLY A 84 16.14 -10.94 1.36
N LYS A 85 16.52 -11.83 2.27
CA LYS A 85 15.78 -13.08 2.50
C LYS A 85 14.35 -12.77 3.00
N VAL A 86 13.39 -13.52 2.49
CA VAL A 86 11.97 -13.41 2.83
C VAL A 86 11.41 -14.81 3.09
N SER A 87 10.99 -15.05 4.33
CA SER A 87 10.31 -16.29 4.73
C SER A 87 8.79 -16.11 4.80
N ALA A 88 8.33 -14.89 5.11
CA ALA A 88 6.90 -14.57 5.19
C ALA A 88 6.64 -13.09 4.97
N VAL A 89 5.45 -12.78 4.45
CA VAL A 89 4.96 -11.41 4.27
C VAL A 89 3.58 -11.29 4.91
N ASP A 90 3.40 -10.32 5.79
CA ASP A 90 2.11 -10.00 6.40
C ASP A 90 1.74 -8.54 6.17
N LEU A 91 0.46 -8.23 6.27
CA LEU A 91 -0.02 -6.87 6.45
C LEU A 91 -0.11 -6.53 7.95
N VAL A 92 0.44 -5.38 8.36
CA VAL A 92 0.38 -4.96 9.78
C VAL A 92 -1.07 -4.80 10.28
N ALA A 93 -1.98 -4.33 9.42
CA ALA A 93 -3.37 -4.07 9.79
C ALA A 93 -4.32 -5.28 9.68
N GLY A 94 -3.82 -6.50 9.45
CA GLY A 94 -4.72 -7.66 9.44
C GLY A 94 -4.06 -8.94 9.00
N GLU A 95 -4.13 -9.18 7.69
CA GLU A 95 -3.88 -10.49 7.09
C GLU A 95 -2.41 -10.91 7.17
N LYS A 96 -2.19 -12.18 7.50
CA LYS A 96 -0.88 -12.81 7.62
C LYS A 96 -0.70 -13.85 6.53
N GLY A 97 0.55 -14.07 6.11
CA GLY A 97 0.87 -15.07 5.09
C GLY A 97 0.33 -14.68 3.71
N LEU A 98 0.53 -13.41 3.33
CA LEU A 98 0.20 -12.93 2.00
C LEU A 98 0.97 -13.71 0.95
N GLU A 99 0.34 -13.97 -0.19
CA GLU A 99 1.03 -14.56 -1.33
C GLU A 99 2.05 -13.57 -1.88
N PHE A 100 3.29 -14.03 -2.06
CA PHE A 100 4.37 -13.23 -2.61
C PHE A 100 5.26 -14.04 -3.55
N VAL A 101 5.87 -13.34 -4.50
CA VAL A 101 6.86 -13.87 -5.42
C VAL A 101 8.12 -13.03 -5.30
N GLN A 102 9.23 -13.66 -4.94
CA GLN A 102 10.53 -12.99 -4.92
C GLN A 102 11.15 -13.01 -6.33
N THR A 103 11.47 -11.83 -6.83
CA THR A 103 12.08 -11.60 -8.15
C THR A 103 13.48 -11.00 -7.97
N GLY A 104 14.32 -11.04 -9.00
CA GLY A 104 15.64 -10.40 -8.95
C GLY A 104 15.60 -8.88 -8.72
N SER A 105 14.47 -8.24 -9.03
CA SER A 105 14.22 -6.81 -8.85
C SER A 105 13.58 -6.43 -7.50
N GLY A 106 13.11 -7.40 -6.72
CA GLY A 106 12.40 -7.17 -5.46
C GLY A 106 11.32 -8.21 -5.18
N LEU A 107 10.36 -7.86 -4.34
CA LEU A 107 9.30 -8.71 -3.84
C LEU A 107 7.95 -8.26 -4.39
N GLN A 108 7.27 -9.12 -5.14
CA GLN A 108 5.90 -8.88 -5.60
C GLN A 108 4.93 -9.48 -4.59
N VAL A 109 4.10 -8.65 -3.97
CA VAL A 109 3.13 -9.07 -2.95
C VAL A 109 1.73 -8.88 -3.50
N THR A 110 0.93 -9.93 -3.42
CA THR A 110 -0.48 -9.90 -3.79
C THR A 110 -1.29 -9.31 -2.64
N LEU A 111 -2.01 -8.22 -2.91
CA LEU A 111 -2.90 -7.59 -1.96
C LEU A 111 -4.24 -8.34 -1.88
N PRO A 112 -4.79 -8.55 -0.68
CA PRO A 112 -6.14 -9.05 -0.53
C PRO A 112 -7.15 -8.00 -0.97
N SER A 113 -8.27 -8.44 -1.54
CA SER A 113 -9.35 -7.57 -2.02
C SER A 113 -9.88 -6.62 -0.95
N SER A 114 -9.84 -7.05 0.32
CA SER A 114 -10.19 -6.26 1.52
C SER A 114 -9.45 -4.93 1.63
N VAL A 115 -8.22 -4.83 1.13
CA VAL A 115 -7.40 -3.60 1.21
C VAL A 115 -7.08 -2.98 -0.15
N ALA A 116 -7.25 -3.74 -1.24
CA ALA A 116 -7.10 -3.23 -2.60
C ALA A 116 -8.18 -2.19 -2.94
N ALA A 117 -9.40 -2.35 -2.41
CA ALA A 117 -10.53 -1.44 -2.62
C ALA A 117 -10.48 -0.15 -1.77
N ALA A 118 -9.63 -0.10 -0.73
CA ALA A 118 -9.55 1.03 0.20
C ALA A 118 -8.82 2.23 -0.44
N SER A 119 -9.59 3.08 -1.14
CA SER A 119 -9.05 4.22 -1.89
C SER A 119 -8.62 5.41 -1.02
N ASP A 120 -9.02 5.45 0.25
CA ASP A 120 -8.65 6.49 1.22
C ASP A 120 -7.30 6.23 1.92
N MET A 121 -6.74 5.02 1.80
CA MET A 121 -5.52 4.68 2.52
C MET A 121 -4.27 5.30 1.89
N VAL A 122 -3.54 6.07 2.70
CA VAL A 122 -2.34 6.83 2.29
C VAL A 122 -1.10 5.93 2.13
N ALA A 123 -1.01 4.85 2.90
CA ALA A 123 0.11 3.93 2.86
C ALA A 123 -0.27 2.52 3.35
N TYR A 124 0.29 1.49 2.70
CA TYR A 124 0.28 0.10 3.17
C TYR A 124 1.52 -0.15 4.01
N VAL A 125 1.38 -0.96 5.06
CA VAL A 125 2.53 -1.35 5.89
C VAL A 125 2.62 -2.87 5.93
N PHE A 126 3.72 -3.38 5.42
CA PHE A 126 4.02 -4.81 5.35
C PHE A 126 5.04 -5.19 6.42
N ARG A 127 4.89 -6.40 6.97
CA ARG A 127 5.95 -7.09 7.73
C ARG A 127 6.57 -8.14 6.84
N ILE A 128 7.89 -8.13 6.78
CA ILE A 128 8.71 -9.05 6.00
C ILE A 128 9.58 -9.77 7.02
N SER A 129 9.33 -11.05 7.22
CA SER A 129 10.15 -11.90 8.09
C SER A 129 11.31 -12.48 7.28
N LYS A 130 12.53 -12.42 7.83
CA LYS A 130 13.74 -12.96 7.18
C LYS A 130 13.80 -14.48 7.15
#